data_AF-A0A2S0I9X2-F1
#
_entry.id   AF-A0A2S0I9X2-F1
#
_cell.length_a   1.000
_cell.length_b   1.000
_cell.length_c   1.000
_cell.angle_alpha   90.00
_cell.angle_beta   90.00
_cell.angle_gamma   90.00
#
_symmetry.space_group_name_H-M   'P 1'
#
loop_
_entity.id
_entity.type
_entity.pdbx_description
1 polymer ?
#
loop_
_entity_poly.entity_id
_entity_poly.type
_entity_poly.pdbx_seq_one_letter_code
_entity_poly.pdbx_strand_id
1 'polypeptide(L)'
;MATFAELAEDCGVALPGMLARLIDAGRIGYGEDSAAWRADWKGNTLAARPVLSCLDDLEWMNAHQARETAEEWLNPGYQHGRRFLPFAESGAGDAYCLTPTAGGGVGVALVWHDSGDARVDWASFEAFVFDALVRSAADVGHLIEDGFTPAEAVACVRANIDALKEYLPPVMQAALDRLMADAPLVPADGATVWITEASVDAALALLPPAQDTPFEVVPRWECGEA
;
A
#
# COMPACT_ATOMS: atom_id res chain seq x y z
N MET A 1 -3.54 23.64 6.04
CA MET A 1 -3.10 22.55 5.15
C MET A 1 -4.23 21.57 5.08
N ALA A 2 -4.60 21.10 3.89
CA ALA A 2 -5.65 20.10 3.76
C ALA A 2 -5.23 18.80 4.47
N THR A 3 -6.17 18.18 5.17
CA THR A 3 -6.00 16.87 5.82
C THR A 3 -6.56 15.78 4.93
N PHE A 4 -6.16 14.52 5.18
CA PHE A 4 -6.76 13.37 4.50
C PHE A 4 -8.25 13.21 4.83
N ALA A 5 -8.71 13.65 6.01
CA ALA A 5 -10.12 13.62 6.37
C ALA A 5 -10.95 14.58 5.50
N GLU A 6 -10.48 15.82 5.34
CA GLU A 6 -11.11 16.80 4.44
C GLU A 6 -11.09 16.32 2.98
N LEU A 7 -9.95 15.77 2.53
CA LEU A 7 -9.86 15.21 1.17
C LEU A 7 -10.81 14.03 0.95
N ALA A 8 -10.96 13.15 1.94
CA ALA A 8 -11.90 12.03 1.88
C ALA A 8 -13.36 12.50 1.74
N GLU A 9 -13.74 13.56 2.45
CA GLU A 9 -15.05 14.21 2.32
C GLU A 9 -15.24 14.81 0.91
N ASP A 10 -14.26 15.55 0.40
CA ASP A 10 -14.28 16.16 -0.94
C ASP A 10 -14.40 15.09 -2.05
N CYS A 11 -13.63 14.01 -1.94
CA CYS A 11 -13.68 12.88 -2.87
C CYS A 11 -14.97 12.06 -2.74
N GLY A 12 -15.73 12.22 -1.65
CA GLY A 12 -16.90 11.40 -1.35
C GLY A 12 -16.57 9.91 -1.16
N VAL A 13 -15.39 9.61 -0.62
CA VAL A 13 -14.90 8.25 -0.31
C VAL A 13 -14.61 8.17 1.18
N ALA A 14 -15.20 7.19 1.87
CA ALA A 14 -14.97 7.05 3.31
C ALA A 14 -13.52 6.69 3.62
N LEU A 15 -12.90 7.39 4.57
CA LEU A 15 -11.54 7.10 5.04
C LEU A 15 -11.56 5.85 5.95
N PRO A 16 -10.85 4.76 5.61
CA PRO A 16 -10.78 3.57 6.44
C PRO A 16 -10.20 3.87 7.83
N GLY A 17 -10.80 3.28 8.86
CA GLY A 17 -10.39 3.53 10.25
C GLY A 17 -8.94 3.13 10.55
N MET A 18 -8.41 2.09 9.88
CA MET A 18 -6.99 1.74 9.97
C MET A 18 -6.09 2.86 9.39
N LEU A 19 -6.38 3.34 8.18
CA LEU A 19 -5.60 4.41 7.54
C LEU A 19 -5.65 5.70 8.37
N ALA A 20 -6.82 6.08 8.88
CA ALA A 20 -6.97 7.24 9.76
C ALA A 20 -6.05 7.15 11.00
N ARG A 21 -6.03 6.00 11.69
CA ARG A 21 -5.14 5.79 12.85
C ARG A 21 -3.65 5.85 12.47
N LEU A 22 -3.27 5.36 11.29
CA LEU A 22 -1.88 5.43 10.82
C LEU A 22 -1.45 6.88 10.51
N ILE A 23 -2.35 7.67 9.93
CA ILE A 23 -2.15 9.10 9.70
C ILE A 23 -1.98 9.83 11.03
N ASP A 24 -2.90 9.63 11.98
CA ASP A 24 -2.86 10.26 13.30
C ASP A 24 -1.60 9.89 14.08
N ALA A 25 -1.11 8.67 13.92
CA ALA A 25 0.12 8.19 14.52
C ALA A 25 1.40 8.63 13.76
N GLY A 26 1.27 9.38 12.66
CA GLY A 26 2.40 9.86 11.84
C GLY A 26 3.17 8.74 11.15
N ARG A 27 2.54 7.58 10.91
CA ARG A 27 3.21 6.36 10.42
C ARG A 27 3.46 6.34 8.91
N ILE A 28 2.75 7.18 8.15
CA ILE A 28 2.83 7.22 6.68
C ILE A 28 3.73 8.35 6.15
N GLY A 29 4.31 9.16 7.03
CA GLY A 29 5.07 10.35 6.63
C GLY A 29 6.57 10.10 6.50
N TYR A 30 7.21 10.83 5.58
CA TYR A 30 8.66 10.90 5.39
C TYR A 30 9.36 11.92 6.31
N GLY A 31 8.68 12.36 7.38
CA GLY A 31 9.15 13.43 8.26
C GLY A 31 8.96 14.84 7.67
N GLU A 32 9.40 15.86 8.41
CA GLU A 32 9.29 17.28 8.01
C GLU A 32 10.32 17.67 6.92
N ASP A 33 11.43 16.95 6.86
CA ASP A 33 12.53 17.19 5.90
C ASP A 33 12.77 15.93 5.05
N SER A 34 12.21 15.96 3.84
CA SER A 34 12.39 14.86 2.87
C SER A 34 13.85 14.71 2.40
N ALA A 35 14.70 15.73 2.50
CA ALA A 35 16.12 15.61 2.19
C ALA A 35 16.86 14.86 3.30
N ALA A 36 16.52 15.13 4.57
CA ALA A 36 17.02 14.36 5.71
C ALA A 36 16.57 12.90 5.64
N TRP A 37 15.30 12.64 5.26
CA TRP A 37 14.83 11.27 5.07
C TRP A 37 15.63 10.54 4.00
N ARG A 38 15.84 11.17 2.83
CA ARG A 38 16.63 10.58 1.73
C ARG A 38 18.09 10.35 2.11
N ALA A 39 18.67 11.21 2.95
CA ALA A 39 20.04 11.04 3.42
C ALA A 39 20.23 9.79 4.31
N ASP A 40 19.18 9.37 5.00
CA ASP A 40 19.14 8.14 5.84
C ASP A 40 18.06 7.15 5.36
N TRP A 41 17.84 7.06 4.05
CA TRP A 41 16.76 6.24 3.49
C TRP A 41 16.84 4.79 3.99
N LYS A 42 18.05 4.22 4.04
CA LYS A 42 18.28 2.83 4.47
C LYS A 42 17.91 2.63 5.95
N GLY A 43 18.32 3.55 6.83
CA GLY A 43 17.99 3.50 8.25
C GLY A 43 16.48 3.69 8.50
N ASN A 44 15.86 4.60 7.77
CA ASN A 44 14.42 4.85 7.83
C ASN A 44 13.61 3.62 7.37
N THR A 45 14.00 2.99 6.26
CA THR A 45 13.36 1.76 5.76
C THR A 45 13.50 0.59 6.73
N LEU A 46 14.67 0.41 7.37
CA LEU A 46 14.85 -0.60 8.42
C LEU A 46 13.98 -0.35 9.66
N ALA A 47 13.66 0.92 9.93
CA ALA A 47 12.82 1.32 11.05
C ALA A 47 11.32 1.37 10.71
N ALA A 48 10.92 0.92 9.51
CA ALA A 48 9.55 1.04 8.99
C ALA A 48 9.03 2.49 9.02
N ARG A 49 9.81 3.41 8.45
CA ARG A 49 9.50 4.85 8.36
C ARG A 49 9.59 5.35 6.91
N PRO A 50 8.47 5.50 6.20
CA PRO A 50 7.11 5.18 6.64
C PRO A 50 6.86 3.67 6.74
N VAL A 51 5.74 3.28 7.35
CA VAL A 51 5.28 1.89 7.30
C VAL A 51 5.01 1.46 5.85
N LEU A 52 5.03 0.16 5.56
CA LEU A 52 5.09 -0.42 4.22
C LEU A 52 6.35 -0.07 3.40
N SER A 53 7.42 0.45 4.01
CA SER A 53 8.71 0.65 3.32
C SER A 53 9.38 -0.65 2.84
N CYS A 54 8.82 -1.81 3.18
CA CYS A 54 9.25 -3.12 2.70
C CYS A 54 8.47 -3.61 1.47
N LEU A 55 7.49 -2.83 1.00
CA LEU A 55 6.75 -3.13 -0.22
C LEU A 55 7.50 -2.54 -1.40
N ASP A 56 7.62 -3.33 -2.46
CA ASP A 56 8.20 -2.87 -3.71
C ASP A 56 7.31 -1.79 -4.32
N ASP A 57 7.93 -0.71 -4.78
CA ASP A 57 7.31 0.35 -5.56
C ASP A 57 6.03 0.97 -4.95
N LEU A 58 6.08 1.31 -3.65
CA LEU A 58 5.05 2.10 -2.97
C LEU A 58 5.64 3.34 -2.28
N GLU A 59 5.10 4.50 -2.67
CA GLU A 59 5.43 5.80 -2.09
C GLU A 59 4.17 6.43 -1.47
N TRP A 60 4.20 6.74 -0.17
CA TRP A 60 3.06 7.39 0.48
C TRP A 60 2.88 8.82 -0.02
N MET A 61 1.64 9.18 -0.31
CA MET A 61 1.29 10.57 -0.55
C MET A 61 0.98 11.27 0.77
N ASN A 62 1.45 12.51 0.92
CA ASN A 62 0.83 13.42 1.88
C ASN A 62 -0.52 13.94 1.32
N ALA A 63 -1.33 14.57 2.18
CA ALA A 63 -2.66 15.05 1.79
C ALA A 63 -2.66 16.10 0.67
N HIS A 64 -1.56 16.83 0.47
CA HIS A 64 -1.41 17.76 -0.65
C HIS A 64 -1.19 17.02 -1.96
N GLN A 65 -0.23 16.08 -2.00
CA GLN A 65 0.03 15.25 -3.18
C GLN A 65 -1.21 14.44 -3.58
N ALA A 66 -1.90 13.84 -2.60
CA ALA A 66 -3.14 13.12 -2.83
C ALA A 66 -4.23 14.01 -3.43
N ARG A 67 -4.32 15.27 -2.97
CA ARG A 67 -5.28 16.25 -3.51
C ARG A 67 -4.95 16.62 -4.96
N GLU A 68 -3.69 16.92 -5.26
CA GLU A 68 -3.25 17.21 -6.63
C GLU A 68 -3.60 16.05 -7.57
N THR A 69 -3.27 14.82 -7.20
CA THR A 69 -3.61 13.62 -7.98
C THR A 69 -5.13 13.44 -8.15
N ALA A 70 -5.92 13.71 -7.10
CA ALA A 70 -7.37 13.63 -7.14
C ALA A 70 -8.01 14.71 -8.04
N GLU A 71 -7.46 15.92 -8.07
CA GLU A 71 -8.04 17.04 -8.82
C GLU A 71 -7.61 17.03 -10.30
N GLU A 72 -6.34 16.71 -10.57
CA GLU A 72 -5.76 16.76 -11.92
C GLU A 72 -6.07 15.52 -12.76
N TRP A 73 -6.18 14.35 -12.14
CA TRP A 73 -6.33 13.07 -12.84
C TRP A 73 -7.57 12.30 -12.40
N LEU A 74 -7.67 11.97 -11.12
CA LEU A 74 -8.68 11.03 -10.62
C LEU A 74 -10.02 11.70 -10.27
N ASN A 75 -10.24 12.92 -10.77
CA ASN A 75 -11.46 13.68 -10.57
C ASN A 75 -12.64 12.96 -11.23
N PRO A 76 -13.79 12.78 -10.54
CA PRO A 76 -14.98 12.14 -11.12
C PRO A 76 -15.45 12.75 -12.44
N GLY A 77 -15.15 14.03 -12.70
CA GLY A 77 -15.44 14.68 -13.98
C GLY A 77 -14.73 14.03 -15.19
N TYR A 78 -13.51 13.52 -15.00
CA TYR A 78 -12.79 12.74 -16.01
C TYR A 78 -13.14 11.26 -15.92
N GLN A 79 -13.28 10.73 -14.71
CA GLN A 79 -13.38 9.30 -14.45
C GLN A 79 -14.81 8.73 -14.53
N HIS A 80 -15.63 9.24 -15.46
CA HIS A 80 -17.02 8.79 -15.67
C HIS A 80 -17.89 8.76 -14.40
N GLY A 81 -17.66 9.71 -13.47
CA GLY A 81 -18.35 9.80 -12.19
C GLY A 81 -17.82 8.86 -11.11
N ARG A 82 -16.84 8.00 -11.40
CA ARG A 82 -16.18 7.16 -10.40
C ARG A 82 -15.35 8.02 -9.45
N ARG A 83 -15.33 7.63 -8.18
CA ARG A 83 -14.69 8.38 -7.10
C ARG A 83 -13.46 7.63 -6.60
N PHE A 84 -12.38 8.38 -6.43
CA PHE A 84 -11.11 7.88 -5.93
C PHE A 84 -10.59 8.82 -4.86
N LEU A 85 -9.95 8.23 -3.85
CA LEU A 85 -9.14 8.92 -2.86
C LEU A 85 -7.73 8.28 -2.93
N PRO A 86 -6.78 8.90 -3.65
CA PRO A 86 -5.41 8.39 -3.71
C PRO A 86 -4.73 8.51 -2.34
N PHE A 87 -3.87 7.56 -2.01
CA PHE A 87 -3.12 7.57 -0.75
C PHE A 87 -1.63 7.22 -0.92
N ALA A 88 -1.26 6.61 -2.04
CA ALA A 88 0.12 6.29 -2.40
C ALA A 88 0.27 6.24 -3.93
N GLU A 89 1.50 6.28 -4.43
CA GLU A 89 1.86 6.05 -5.83
C GLU A 89 2.95 5.00 -5.98
N SER A 90 3.04 4.43 -7.18
CA SER A 90 4.26 3.76 -7.65
C SER A 90 5.27 4.79 -8.15
N GLY A 91 6.54 4.41 -8.26
CA GLY A 91 7.58 5.22 -8.89
C GLY A 91 7.34 5.47 -10.39
N ALA A 92 6.47 4.69 -11.02
CA ALA A 92 5.98 4.93 -12.39
C ALA A 92 4.83 5.95 -12.46
N GLY A 93 4.25 6.36 -11.32
CA GLY A 93 3.16 7.33 -11.24
C GLY A 93 1.76 6.73 -11.25
N ASP A 94 1.62 5.42 -11.01
CA ASP A 94 0.33 4.75 -10.83
C ASP A 94 -0.20 5.03 -9.43
N ALA A 95 -1.51 5.20 -9.28
CA ALA A 95 -2.10 5.63 -8.03
C ALA A 95 -2.77 4.48 -7.28
N TYR A 96 -2.33 4.22 -6.05
CA TYR A 96 -3.08 3.41 -5.09
C TYR A 96 -4.21 4.25 -4.51
N CYS A 97 -5.45 3.80 -4.76
CA CYS A 97 -6.66 4.56 -4.48
C CYS A 97 -7.64 3.79 -3.64
N LEU A 98 -8.25 4.47 -2.67
CA LEU A 98 -9.49 4.05 -2.06
C LEU A 98 -10.66 4.39 -2.99
N THR A 99 -11.60 3.46 -3.14
CA THR A 99 -12.74 3.65 -4.03
C THR A 99 -13.97 2.86 -3.56
N PRO A 100 -15.20 3.35 -3.79
CA PRO A 100 -16.41 2.61 -3.46
C PRO A 100 -16.47 1.27 -4.23
N THR A 101 -16.86 0.22 -3.52
CA THR A 101 -17.10 -1.13 -4.07
C THR A 101 -18.56 -1.32 -4.45
N ALA A 102 -18.88 -2.30 -5.30
CA ALA A 102 -20.27 -2.62 -5.64
C ALA A 102 -21.09 -3.08 -4.42
N GLY A 103 -20.43 -3.66 -3.40
CA GLY A 103 -21.03 -4.05 -2.13
C GLY A 103 -21.33 -2.90 -1.16
N GLY A 104 -21.03 -1.66 -1.54
CA GLY A 104 -21.25 -0.46 -0.70
C GLY A 104 -20.17 -0.19 0.35
N GLY A 105 -19.07 -0.96 0.35
CA GLY A 105 -17.87 -0.69 1.14
C GLY A 105 -16.83 0.15 0.38
N VAL A 106 -15.63 0.29 0.94
CA VAL A 106 -14.48 0.92 0.30
C VAL A 106 -13.36 -0.10 0.15
N GLY A 107 -12.87 -0.26 -1.08
CA GLY A 107 -11.75 -1.14 -1.43
C GLY A 107 -10.55 -0.33 -1.91
N VAL A 108 -9.46 -1.02 -2.22
CA VAL A 108 -8.24 -0.46 -2.79
C VAL A 108 -8.10 -0.93 -4.24
N ALA A 109 -7.84 0.03 -5.13
CA ALA A 109 -7.51 -0.18 -6.54
C ALA A 109 -6.12 0.38 -6.83
N LEU A 110 -5.32 -0.32 -7.63
CA LEU A 110 -4.17 0.29 -8.30
C LEU A 110 -4.63 0.81 -9.66
N VAL A 111 -4.64 2.14 -9.83
CA VAL A 111 -5.03 2.80 -11.07
C VAL A 111 -3.77 3.12 -11.85
N TRP A 112 -3.61 2.49 -13.01
CA TRP A 112 -2.46 2.68 -13.88
C TRP A 112 -2.58 3.99 -14.64
N HIS A 113 -1.51 4.77 -14.69
CA HIS A 113 -1.56 6.11 -15.30
C HIS A 113 -1.73 6.09 -16.82
N ASP A 114 -1.41 4.96 -17.46
CA ASP A 114 -1.39 4.75 -18.90
C ASP A 114 -2.37 3.66 -19.39
N SER A 115 -3.17 3.06 -18.49
CA SER A 115 -4.22 2.10 -18.87
C SER A 115 -5.62 2.73 -18.84
N GLY A 116 -6.48 2.24 -19.73
CA GLY A 116 -7.90 2.62 -19.82
C GLY A 116 -8.82 1.82 -18.88
N ASP A 117 -8.27 0.87 -18.12
CA ASP A 117 -9.01 0.04 -17.19
C ASP A 117 -8.28 -0.15 -15.86
N ALA A 118 -9.08 -0.32 -14.81
CA ALA A 118 -8.60 -0.66 -13.47
C ALA A 118 -9.62 -1.57 -12.78
N ARG A 119 -9.23 -2.12 -11.62
CA ARG A 119 -10.11 -2.96 -10.80
C ARG A 119 -9.85 -2.68 -9.32
N VAL A 120 -10.79 -3.09 -8.47
CA VAL A 120 -10.54 -3.16 -7.03
C VAL A 120 -9.76 -4.44 -6.77
N ASP A 121 -8.48 -4.34 -6.47
CA ASP A 121 -7.60 -5.48 -6.18
C ASP A 121 -7.80 -6.00 -4.75
N TRP A 122 -8.13 -5.12 -3.80
CA TRP A 122 -8.39 -5.50 -2.40
C TRP A 122 -9.73 -4.97 -1.90
N ALA A 123 -10.53 -5.84 -1.28
CA ALA A 123 -11.88 -5.47 -0.81
C ALA A 123 -11.90 -4.51 0.39
N SER A 124 -10.75 -4.27 1.04
CA SER A 124 -10.58 -3.27 2.10
C SER A 124 -9.12 -2.82 2.20
N PHE A 125 -8.87 -1.76 2.97
CA PHE A 125 -7.51 -1.28 3.24
C PHE A 125 -6.71 -2.24 4.12
N GLU A 126 -7.35 -2.91 5.09
CA GLU A 126 -6.73 -3.97 5.89
C GLU A 126 -6.31 -5.16 5.02
N ALA A 127 -7.14 -5.52 4.02
CA ALA A 127 -6.81 -6.57 3.07
C ALA A 127 -5.58 -6.21 2.21
N PHE A 128 -5.50 -4.96 1.75
CA PHE A 128 -4.32 -4.42 1.06
C PHE A 128 -3.06 -4.51 1.94
N VAL A 129 -3.12 -4.02 3.17
CA VAL A 129 -1.95 -4.03 4.08
C VAL A 129 -1.52 -5.46 4.41
N PHE A 130 -2.47 -6.36 4.66
CA PHE A 130 -2.14 -7.76 4.94
C PHE A 130 -1.50 -8.46 3.74
N ASP A 131 -2.06 -8.30 2.53
CA ASP A 131 -1.47 -8.84 1.30
C ASP A 131 -0.07 -8.29 1.06
N ALA A 132 0.13 -6.97 1.20
CA ALA A 132 1.43 -6.33 1.07
C ALA A 132 2.48 -6.94 2.03
N LEU A 133 2.15 -7.09 3.32
CA LEU A 133 3.05 -7.68 4.30
C LEU A 133 3.39 -9.15 4.00
N VAL A 134 2.40 -9.93 3.56
CA VAL A 134 2.61 -11.34 3.20
C VAL A 134 3.48 -11.46 1.94
N ARG A 135 3.26 -10.62 0.92
CA ARG A 135 4.07 -10.62 -0.30
C ARG A 135 5.50 -10.13 -0.07
N SER A 136 5.68 -9.06 0.73
CA SER A 136 7.01 -8.64 1.18
C SER A 136 7.73 -9.73 1.97
N ALA A 137 6.99 -10.55 2.73
CA ALA A 137 7.56 -11.70 3.41
C ALA A 137 7.88 -12.85 2.45
N ALA A 138 7.11 -13.03 1.38
CA ALA A 138 7.32 -14.07 0.37
C ALA A 138 8.68 -13.94 -0.33
N ASP A 139 8.98 -12.72 -0.80
CA ASP A 139 10.19 -12.43 -1.57
C ASP A 139 10.78 -11.08 -1.15
N VAL A 140 12.02 -11.10 -0.67
CA VAL A 140 12.75 -9.91 -0.23
C VAL A 140 13.76 -9.40 -1.29
N GLY A 141 13.64 -9.89 -2.53
CA GLY A 141 14.58 -9.64 -3.63
C GLY A 141 14.78 -8.17 -3.94
N HIS A 142 13.71 -7.39 -4.06
CA HIS A 142 13.80 -5.95 -4.35
C HIS A 142 14.65 -5.21 -3.30
N LEU A 143 14.51 -5.53 -2.01
CA LEU A 143 15.36 -4.96 -0.95
C LEU A 143 16.83 -5.37 -1.13
N ILE A 144 17.10 -6.61 -1.51
CA ILE A 144 18.48 -7.04 -1.77
C ILE A 144 19.06 -6.27 -2.97
N GLU A 145 18.27 -6.06 -4.02
CA GLU A 145 18.63 -5.27 -5.20
C GLU A 145 18.90 -3.80 -4.85
N ASP A 146 18.15 -3.24 -3.89
CA ASP A 146 18.35 -1.90 -3.33
C ASP A 146 19.59 -1.79 -2.42
N GLY A 147 20.29 -2.90 -2.16
CA GLY A 147 21.54 -2.91 -1.40
C GLY A 147 21.38 -3.22 0.10
N PHE A 148 20.26 -3.82 0.50
CA PHE A 148 20.15 -4.49 1.80
C PHE A 148 20.87 -5.86 1.77
N THR A 149 21.48 -6.23 2.89
CA THR A 149 21.87 -7.64 3.08
C THR A 149 20.62 -8.50 3.29
N PRO A 150 20.65 -9.83 3.05
CA PRO A 150 19.48 -10.68 3.30
C PRO A 150 18.93 -10.58 4.72
N ALA A 151 19.79 -10.39 5.72
CA ALA A 151 19.38 -10.18 7.12
C ALA A 151 18.69 -8.82 7.33
N GLU A 152 19.19 -7.76 6.71
CA GLU A 152 18.57 -6.44 6.77
C GLU A 152 17.22 -6.42 6.03
N ALA A 153 17.11 -7.10 4.89
CA ALA A 153 15.88 -7.21 4.13
C ALA A 153 14.78 -7.89 4.95
N VAL A 154 15.09 -9.03 5.59
CA VAL A 154 14.19 -9.68 6.55
C VAL A 154 13.85 -8.78 7.74
N ALA A 155 14.83 -8.07 8.29
CA ALA A 155 14.60 -7.14 9.40
C ALA A 155 13.63 -6.02 9.00
N CYS A 156 13.72 -5.50 7.77
CA CYS A 156 12.80 -4.49 7.24
C CYS A 156 11.35 -5.01 7.18
N VAL A 157 11.14 -6.22 6.64
CA VAL A 157 9.80 -6.83 6.58
C VAL A 157 9.26 -7.07 7.98
N ARG A 158 10.08 -7.62 8.89
CA ARG A 158 9.68 -7.85 10.29
C ARG A 158 9.31 -6.55 11.00
N ALA A 159 10.08 -5.49 10.82
CA ALA A 159 9.78 -4.18 11.40
C ALA A 159 8.41 -3.65 10.94
N ASN A 160 8.08 -3.83 9.66
CA ASN A 160 6.79 -3.44 9.11
C ASN A 160 5.64 -4.30 9.65
N ILE A 161 5.83 -5.62 9.75
CA ILE A 161 4.86 -6.52 10.38
C ILE A 161 4.62 -6.09 11.84
N ASP A 162 5.67 -5.87 12.63
CA ASP A 162 5.55 -5.47 14.03
C ASP A 162 4.86 -4.11 14.19
N ALA A 163 5.11 -3.16 13.27
CA ALA A 163 4.48 -1.85 13.30
C ALA A 163 3.00 -1.85 12.89
N LEU A 164 2.58 -2.78 12.01
CA LEU A 164 1.25 -2.77 11.40
C LEU A 164 0.31 -3.84 11.94
N LYS A 165 0.83 -4.93 12.51
CA LYS A 165 0.02 -6.08 12.94
C LYS A 165 -1.11 -5.68 13.89
N GLU A 166 -0.85 -4.81 14.87
CA GLU A 166 -1.88 -4.40 15.84
C GLU A 166 -3.07 -3.66 15.22
N TYR A 167 -2.93 -3.16 13.99
CA TYR A 167 -3.98 -2.45 13.29
C TYR A 167 -4.92 -3.39 12.52
N LEU A 168 -4.49 -4.62 12.24
CA LEU A 168 -5.21 -5.60 11.43
C LEU A 168 -6.26 -6.37 12.25
N PRO A 169 -7.26 -7.00 11.60
CA PRO A 169 -8.18 -7.93 12.26
C PRO A 169 -7.47 -9.10 12.96
N PRO A 170 -7.97 -9.62 14.10
CA PRO A 170 -7.30 -10.67 14.87
C PRO A 170 -6.92 -11.93 14.08
N VAL A 171 -7.72 -12.31 13.08
CA VAL A 171 -7.42 -13.47 12.23
C VAL A 171 -6.17 -13.26 11.36
N MET A 172 -5.99 -12.04 10.84
CA MET A 172 -4.80 -11.64 10.07
C MET A 172 -3.58 -11.51 10.98
N GLN A 173 -3.75 -10.99 12.20
CA GLN A 173 -2.67 -10.94 13.19
C GLN A 173 -2.11 -12.33 13.50
N ALA A 174 -3.01 -13.29 13.79
CA ALA A 174 -2.63 -14.66 14.09
C ALA A 174 -1.95 -15.36 12.90
N ALA A 175 -2.32 -14.99 11.67
CA ALA A 175 -1.67 -15.49 10.46
C ALA A 175 -0.24 -14.94 10.31
N LEU A 176 -0.03 -13.64 10.52
CA LEU A 176 1.30 -13.04 10.53
C LEU A 176 2.19 -13.63 11.63
N ASP A 177 1.63 -13.87 12.83
CA ASP A 177 2.37 -14.52 13.92
C ASP A 177 2.85 -15.92 13.54
N ARG A 178 1.97 -16.72 12.92
CA ARG A 178 2.33 -18.06 12.42
C ARG A 178 3.41 -17.96 11.34
N LEU A 179 3.22 -17.07 10.38
CA LEU A 179 4.16 -16.83 9.30
C LEU A 179 5.56 -16.50 9.84
N MET A 180 5.64 -15.62 10.84
CA MET A 180 6.89 -15.19 11.44
C MET A 180 7.54 -16.24 12.35
N ALA A 181 6.74 -17.13 12.95
CA ALA A 181 7.23 -18.24 13.75
C ALA A 181 7.82 -19.37 12.89
N ASP A 182 7.25 -19.61 11.72
CA ASP A 182 7.70 -20.65 10.79
C ASP A 182 8.81 -20.17 9.84
N ALA A 183 8.96 -18.85 9.68
CA ALA A 183 9.95 -18.25 8.79
C ALA A 183 11.40 -18.51 9.26
N PRO A 184 12.34 -18.83 8.35
CA PRO A 184 13.76 -18.90 8.68
C PRO A 184 14.29 -17.52 9.09
N LEU A 185 15.47 -17.48 9.72
CA LEU A 185 16.08 -16.21 10.14
C LEU A 185 16.43 -15.30 8.95
N VAL A 186 16.88 -15.91 7.86
CA VAL A 186 17.22 -15.27 6.58
C VAL A 186 16.85 -16.25 5.46
N PRO A 187 16.69 -15.78 4.19
CA PRO A 187 16.58 -16.66 3.04
C PRO A 187 17.73 -17.67 2.96
N ALA A 188 17.52 -18.76 2.22
CA ALA A 188 18.61 -19.67 1.89
C ALA A 188 19.71 -18.92 1.12
N ASP A 189 20.96 -19.41 1.20
CA ASP A 189 22.09 -18.74 0.56
C ASP A 189 21.85 -18.52 -0.94
N GLY A 190 21.96 -17.26 -1.39
CA GLY A 190 21.68 -16.85 -2.76
C GLY A 190 20.20 -16.80 -3.18
N ALA A 191 19.24 -17.05 -2.28
CA ALA A 191 17.81 -16.97 -2.56
C ALA A 191 17.20 -15.64 -2.10
N THR A 192 16.15 -15.19 -2.82
CA THR A 192 15.33 -14.02 -2.45
C THR A 192 14.02 -14.42 -1.77
N VAL A 193 13.51 -15.61 -2.10
CA VAL A 193 12.35 -16.23 -1.44
C VAL A 193 12.66 -16.52 0.01
N TRP A 194 11.90 -15.91 0.93
CA TRP A 194 12.14 -16.01 2.37
C TRP A 194 11.20 -17.02 3.05
N ILE A 195 9.92 -17.04 2.70
CA ILE A 195 8.93 -18.01 3.21
C ILE A 195 8.39 -18.89 2.10
N THR A 196 7.82 -20.04 2.45
CA THR A 196 7.31 -21.00 1.46
C THR A 196 6.02 -20.52 0.79
N GLU A 197 5.83 -20.88 -0.48
CA GLU A 197 4.59 -20.63 -1.23
C GLU A 197 3.36 -21.18 -0.49
N ALA A 198 3.44 -22.36 0.12
CA ALA A 198 2.34 -22.92 0.91
C ALA A 198 1.96 -22.06 2.12
N SER A 199 2.93 -21.41 2.77
CA SER A 199 2.68 -20.47 3.88
C SER A 199 2.02 -19.18 3.38
N VAL A 200 2.46 -18.70 2.21
CA VAL A 200 1.87 -17.53 1.53
C VAL A 200 0.43 -17.82 1.16
N ASP A 201 0.15 -18.92 0.47
CA ASP A 201 -1.20 -19.33 0.07
C ASP A 201 -2.14 -19.48 1.27
N ALA A 202 -1.66 -20.12 2.34
CA ALA A 202 -2.44 -20.29 3.56
C ALA A 202 -2.79 -18.95 4.23
N ALA A 203 -1.88 -17.97 4.18
CA ALA A 203 -2.13 -16.63 4.69
C ALA A 203 -3.10 -15.86 3.77
N LEU A 204 -2.83 -15.82 2.47
CA LEU A 204 -3.62 -15.07 1.48
C LEU A 204 -5.04 -15.65 1.29
N ALA A 205 -5.27 -16.92 1.61
CA ALA A 205 -6.61 -17.53 1.63
C ALA A 205 -7.57 -16.86 2.65
N LEU A 206 -7.06 -16.05 3.57
CA LEU A 206 -7.89 -15.25 4.48
C LEU A 206 -8.49 -14.00 3.84
N LEU A 207 -7.95 -13.57 2.69
CA LEU A 207 -8.42 -12.37 2.01
C LEU A 207 -9.79 -12.63 1.39
N PRO A 208 -10.76 -11.73 1.59
CA PRO A 208 -12.02 -11.80 0.86
C PRO A 208 -11.74 -11.63 -0.63
N PRO A 209 -12.45 -12.36 -1.51
CA PRO A 209 -12.31 -12.15 -2.95
C PRO A 209 -12.73 -10.73 -3.32
N ALA A 210 -12.00 -10.09 -4.22
CA ALA A 210 -12.48 -8.90 -4.90
C ALA A 210 -13.78 -9.24 -5.66
N GLN A 211 -14.84 -8.47 -5.41
CA GLN A 211 -16.17 -8.74 -5.98
C GLN A 211 -16.47 -7.89 -7.22
N ASP A 212 -15.64 -6.89 -7.49
CA ASP A 212 -15.89 -5.91 -8.54
C ASP A 212 -15.34 -6.37 -9.89
N THR A 213 -16.12 -6.16 -10.95
CA THR A 213 -15.62 -6.26 -12.32
C THR A 213 -14.63 -5.12 -12.60
N PRO A 214 -13.68 -5.30 -13.53
CA PRO A 214 -12.91 -4.18 -14.05
C PRO A 214 -13.82 -3.04 -14.51
N PHE A 215 -13.34 -1.82 -14.36
CA PHE A 215 -14.03 -0.59 -14.73
C PHE A 215 -13.10 0.30 -15.56
N GLU A 216 -13.71 1.12 -16.40
CA GLU A 216 -13.01 2.09 -17.23
C GLU A 216 -12.43 3.22 -16.37
N VAL A 217 -11.22 3.65 -16.72
CA VAL A 217 -10.55 4.83 -16.19
C VAL A 217 -9.94 5.60 -17.36
N VAL A 218 -9.91 6.92 -17.23
CA VAL A 218 -9.24 7.78 -18.21
C VAL A 218 -7.76 7.88 -17.84
N PRO A 219 -6.83 7.51 -18.74
CA PRO A 219 -5.39 7.68 -18.53
C PRO A 219 -5.04 9.12 -18.16
N ARG A 220 -3.98 9.29 -17.37
CA ARG A 220 -3.60 10.61 -16.82
C ARG A 220 -3.36 11.65 -17.91
N TRP A 221 -2.74 11.24 -19.01
CA TRP A 221 -2.37 12.14 -20.11
C TRP A 221 -3.56 12.60 -20.95
N GLU A 222 -4.72 11.92 -20.87
CA GLU A 222 -5.96 12.33 -21.55
C GLU A 222 -6.78 13.33 -20.69
N CYS A 223 -6.45 13.49 -19.41
CA CYS A 223 -7.14 14.40 -18.52
C CYS A 223 -6.71 15.85 -18.77
N GLY A 224 -7.67 16.76 -18.97
CA GLY A 224 -7.40 18.18 -19.22
C GLY A 224 -7.05 18.53 -20.67
N GLU A 225 -7.03 17.57 -21.59
CA GLU A 225 -7.04 17.82 -23.03
C GLU A 225 -8.47 18.18 -23.49
N ALA A 226 -8.87 19.43 -23.28
CA ALA A 226 -10.13 20.00 -23.78
C ALA A 226 -9.93 21.39 -24.41
#